data_AF-A0A0M9GBF9-F1
#
_entry.id   AF-A0A0M9GBF9-F1
#
_cell.length_a   1.000
_cell.length_b   1.000
_cell.length_c   1.000
_cell.angle_alpha   90.00
_cell.angle_beta   90.00
_cell.angle_gamma   90.00
#
_symmetry.space_group_name_H-M   'P 1'
#
loop_
_entity.id
_entity.type
_entity.pdbx_description
1 polymer ?
#
loop_
_entity_poly.entity_id
_entity_poly.type
_entity_poly.pdbx_seq_one_letter_code
_entity_poly.pdbx_strand_id
1 'polypeptide(L)'
;MRVAVVIFLLLCFTWQPVNGKVLGVQRALVSHYDSAEASGKFRCIDGSKTIPFSAVNDDVCECPDGSDEPGTSACAMLRKGVVTQLSKNWQFQCTNEGFFEQQIPHSHVNDGICDCCDGSDELASGVPCVNRCGEVESELARQKQEERKMLQKAAVIKAAMRAEVKKHHDELANALPAQKAEREAILAELPALEEKNKELQTALELVREQLRAKYVEWEATKGDREAAEEESCCIKWRQTGNCKADGPREAAEDKDCETIIRGVSSGFCECAPASPEDESKDDTDVAAGSVEYRFACGHPDLTCMHVCDNNGEAAVDAAQKEPENPNSYTTPEATAAEEAVTSRRNRLAEVEKAIEEAEKVLNSTTPTTEELLRTLEGKTFTIDFRDHTFELTMFKEIFQRDRGATGGGPLIGKWKSFAENTYAMWAKDAYDLSQMIYDNGMRCWNGVYRKADIQLVCGSENKLTHIEEPIMCIYRMVFETPAMCDD
;
A
#
# COMPACT_ATOMS: atom_id res chain seq x y z
N MET A 1 -40.00 -82.63 29.43
CA MET A 1 -39.90 -83.35 28.14
C MET A 1 -39.18 -82.47 27.14
N ARG A 2 -38.08 -82.99 26.56
CA ARG A 2 -37.37 -82.59 25.33
C ARG A 2 -36.68 -81.22 25.30
N VAL A 3 -35.41 -81.21 25.71
CA VAL A 3 -34.39 -80.26 25.24
C VAL A 3 -33.97 -80.70 23.84
N ALA A 4 -34.16 -79.84 22.84
CA ALA A 4 -33.67 -80.06 21.48
C ALA A 4 -32.23 -79.56 21.38
N VAL A 5 -31.29 -80.47 21.16
CA VAL A 5 -29.89 -80.16 20.86
C VAL A 5 -29.80 -79.87 19.36
N VAL A 6 -29.60 -78.60 19.00
CA VAL A 6 -29.27 -78.20 17.63
C VAL A 6 -27.76 -78.30 17.48
N ILE A 7 -27.31 -79.31 16.75
CA ILE A 7 -25.90 -79.49 16.38
C ILE A 7 -25.61 -78.51 15.24
N PHE A 8 -24.89 -77.43 15.54
CA PHE A 8 -24.28 -76.57 14.53
C PHE A 8 -23.09 -77.32 13.93
N LEU A 9 -23.27 -77.88 12.72
CA LEU A 9 -22.18 -78.36 11.89
C LEU A 9 -21.34 -77.14 11.47
N LEU A 10 -20.22 -76.93 12.16
CA LEU A 10 -19.11 -76.09 11.71
C LEU A 10 -18.60 -76.66 10.38
N LEU A 11 -19.08 -76.11 9.26
CA LEU A 11 -18.39 -76.17 7.99
C LEU A 11 -17.05 -75.45 8.17
N CYS A 12 -15.99 -76.20 8.45
CA CYS A 12 -14.64 -75.76 8.17
C CYS A 12 -14.57 -75.45 6.68
N PHE A 13 -14.79 -74.19 6.31
CA PHE A 13 -14.15 -73.65 5.11
C PHE A 13 -12.66 -73.75 5.38
N THR A 14 -12.03 -74.77 4.80
CA THR A 14 -10.60 -74.77 4.63
C THR A 14 -10.28 -73.51 3.84
N TRP A 15 -9.72 -72.50 4.51
CA TRP A 15 -8.93 -71.49 3.84
C TRP A 15 -7.81 -72.26 3.14
N GLN A 16 -8.00 -72.56 1.86
CA GLN A 16 -6.88 -72.90 1.02
C GLN A 16 -6.09 -71.60 0.88
N PRO A 17 -4.83 -71.55 1.32
CA PRO A 17 -3.97 -70.43 0.95
C PRO A 17 -3.90 -70.43 -0.58
N VAL A 18 -4.33 -69.33 -1.20
CA VAL A 18 -4.07 -69.08 -2.62
C VAL A 18 -2.56 -68.91 -2.71
N ASN A 19 -1.88 -69.96 -3.18
CA ASN A 19 -0.47 -69.92 -3.50
C ASN A 19 -0.26 -68.94 -4.66
N GLY A 20 0.74 -68.07 -4.52
CA GLY A 20 1.45 -67.43 -5.62
C GLY A 20 0.75 -66.23 -6.26
N LYS A 21 0.85 -65.04 -5.66
CA LYS A 21 0.72 -63.82 -6.49
C LYS A 21 1.90 -63.80 -7.45
N VAL A 22 1.64 -63.85 -8.76
CA VAL A 22 2.69 -63.67 -9.78
C VAL A 22 3.41 -62.33 -9.53
N LEU A 23 4.73 -62.38 -9.43
CA LEU A 23 5.56 -61.23 -9.09
C LEU A 23 5.39 -60.10 -10.12
N GLY A 24 5.32 -58.87 -9.64
CA GLY A 24 5.32 -57.65 -10.44
C GLY A 24 4.01 -57.35 -11.19
N VAL A 25 2.98 -58.20 -11.04
CA VAL A 25 1.69 -58.01 -11.72
C VAL A 25 0.91 -56.84 -11.15
N GLN A 26 0.55 -55.88 -12.01
CA GLN A 26 -0.34 -54.78 -11.66
C GLN A 26 -1.71 -55.27 -11.23
N ARG A 27 -2.29 -54.62 -10.21
CA ARG A 27 -3.56 -55.03 -9.59
C ARG A 27 -4.72 -55.26 -10.56
N ALA A 28 -4.80 -54.45 -11.62
CA ALA A 28 -5.84 -54.56 -12.64
C ALA A 28 -5.77 -55.86 -13.46
N LEU A 29 -4.61 -56.54 -13.46
CA LEU A 29 -4.33 -57.71 -14.29
C LEU A 29 -4.23 -59.00 -13.50
N VAL A 30 -4.25 -58.95 -12.16
CA VAL A 30 -4.12 -60.13 -11.28
C VAL A 30 -5.03 -61.28 -11.70
N SER A 31 -6.31 -61.01 -11.99
CA SER A 31 -7.26 -62.06 -12.41
C SER A 31 -6.88 -62.77 -13.72
N HIS A 32 -6.19 -62.06 -14.63
CA HIS A 32 -5.71 -62.63 -15.89
C HIS A 32 -4.58 -63.63 -15.64
N TYR A 33 -3.63 -63.27 -14.77
CA TYR A 33 -2.51 -64.15 -14.40
C TYR A 33 -2.96 -65.32 -13.53
N ASP A 34 -3.85 -65.11 -12.56
CA ASP A 34 -4.42 -66.19 -11.73
C ASP A 34 -5.16 -67.23 -12.60
N SER A 35 -5.92 -66.76 -13.60
CA SER A 35 -6.63 -67.63 -14.54
C SER A 35 -5.65 -68.38 -15.46
N ALA A 36 -4.58 -67.73 -15.88
CA ALA A 36 -3.55 -68.32 -16.72
C ALA A 36 -2.77 -69.42 -15.95
N GLU A 37 -2.43 -69.17 -14.69
CA GLU A 37 -1.78 -70.13 -13.79
C GLU A 37 -2.64 -71.38 -13.62
N ALA A 38 -3.92 -71.20 -13.32
CA ALA A 38 -4.88 -72.30 -13.15
C ALA A 38 -5.05 -73.14 -14.43
N SER A 39 -4.91 -72.53 -15.60
CA SER A 39 -5.06 -73.21 -16.90
C SER A 39 -3.76 -73.79 -17.46
N GLY A 40 -2.60 -73.40 -16.92
CA GLY A 40 -1.27 -73.74 -17.42
C GLY A 40 -0.90 -73.09 -18.76
N LYS A 41 -1.71 -72.15 -19.26
CA LYS A 41 -1.50 -71.42 -20.52
C LYS A 41 -1.69 -69.93 -20.29
N PHE A 42 -0.75 -69.14 -20.78
CA PHE A 42 -0.81 -67.68 -20.75
C PHE A 42 -1.09 -67.13 -22.14
N ARG A 43 -2.10 -66.27 -22.27
CA ARG A 43 -2.36 -65.50 -23.49
C ARG A 43 -1.85 -64.09 -23.28
N CYS A 44 -0.97 -63.60 -24.16
CA CYS A 44 -0.47 -62.22 -24.11
C CYS A 44 -1.66 -61.25 -24.04
N ILE A 45 -1.52 -60.14 -23.32
CA ILE A 45 -2.63 -59.22 -23.03
C ILE A 45 -3.15 -58.58 -24.32
N ASP A 46 -2.26 -58.23 -25.25
CA ASP A 46 -2.59 -57.78 -26.61
C ASP A 46 -3.27 -58.84 -27.49
N GLY A 47 -3.26 -60.10 -27.04
CA GLY A 47 -3.85 -61.24 -27.71
C GLY A 47 -3.05 -61.84 -28.85
N SER A 48 -1.78 -61.43 -29.02
CA SER A 48 -0.90 -61.81 -30.13
C SER A 48 -0.53 -63.30 -30.14
N LYS A 49 -0.21 -63.89 -28.98
CA LYS A 49 0.24 -65.28 -28.85
C LYS A 49 -0.30 -65.93 -27.56
N THR A 50 -0.28 -67.25 -27.54
CA THR A 50 -0.49 -68.06 -26.32
C THR A 50 0.76 -68.90 -26.07
N ILE A 51 1.29 -68.81 -24.87
CA ILE A 51 2.52 -69.44 -24.40
C ILE A 51 2.21 -70.35 -23.19
N PRO A 52 3.08 -71.33 -22.85
CA PRO A 52 2.96 -72.05 -21.58
C PRO A 52 3.05 -71.08 -20.40
N PHE A 53 2.29 -71.30 -19.33
CA PHE A 53 2.39 -70.43 -18.15
C PHE A 53 3.78 -70.47 -17.49
N SER A 54 4.56 -71.53 -17.71
CA SER A 54 5.95 -71.62 -17.28
C SER A 54 6.90 -70.61 -17.94
N ALA A 55 6.47 -69.96 -19.02
CA ALA A 55 7.22 -68.89 -19.68
C ALA A 55 6.87 -67.50 -19.13
N VAL A 56 6.05 -67.42 -18.08
CA VAL A 56 5.81 -66.17 -17.35
C VAL A 56 6.93 -65.97 -16.34
N ASN A 57 7.56 -64.80 -16.35
CA ASN A 57 8.71 -64.46 -15.50
C ASN A 57 9.91 -65.41 -15.65
N ASP A 58 10.22 -65.85 -16.88
CA ASP A 58 11.33 -66.78 -17.16
C ASP A 58 12.60 -66.10 -17.71
N ASP A 59 12.64 -64.76 -17.68
CA ASP A 59 13.72 -63.90 -18.17
C ASP A 59 13.89 -63.96 -19.70
N VAL A 60 12.84 -64.35 -20.42
CA VAL A 60 12.75 -64.44 -21.87
C VAL A 60 11.47 -63.77 -22.39
N CYS A 61 11.63 -62.56 -22.94
CA CYS A 61 10.52 -61.86 -23.57
C CYS A 61 9.99 -62.55 -24.85
N GLU A 62 8.87 -63.26 -24.73
CA GLU A 62 8.12 -63.94 -25.78
C GLU A 62 6.87 -63.17 -26.25
N CYS A 63 6.23 -62.36 -25.40
CA CYS A 63 5.09 -61.55 -25.80
C CYS A 63 5.54 -60.20 -26.40
N PRO A 64 5.02 -59.79 -27.57
CA PRO A 64 5.33 -58.48 -28.17
C PRO A 64 4.97 -57.26 -27.32
N ASP A 65 3.95 -57.40 -26.47
CA ASP A 65 3.51 -56.40 -25.49
C ASP A 65 4.25 -56.50 -24.14
N GLY A 66 5.13 -57.50 -24.00
CA GLY A 66 5.92 -57.81 -22.81
C GLY A 66 5.14 -58.31 -21.60
N SER A 67 3.88 -58.70 -21.81
CA SER A 67 2.98 -59.14 -20.72
C SER A 67 3.39 -60.47 -20.06
N ASP A 68 4.31 -61.21 -20.65
CA ASP A 68 4.87 -62.42 -20.07
C ASP A 68 5.94 -62.16 -19.00
N GLU A 69 6.49 -60.94 -18.93
CA GLU A 69 7.55 -60.57 -17.98
C GLU A 69 7.12 -59.44 -17.03
N PRO A 70 6.05 -59.60 -16.22
CA PRO A 70 5.65 -58.61 -15.22
C PRO A 70 6.65 -58.47 -14.07
N GLY A 71 7.43 -59.51 -13.79
CA GLY A 71 8.31 -59.63 -12.62
C GLY A 71 9.80 -59.62 -12.95
N THR A 72 10.18 -59.42 -14.22
CA THR A 72 11.58 -59.34 -14.66
C THR A 72 11.80 -58.14 -15.59
N SER A 73 13.06 -57.82 -15.89
CA SER A 73 13.41 -56.75 -16.83
C SER A 73 13.62 -57.24 -18.27
N ALA A 74 13.32 -58.51 -18.58
CA ALA A 74 13.63 -59.13 -19.87
C ALA A 74 12.96 -58.44 -21.08
N CYS A 75 11.77 -57.88 -20.91
CA CYS A 75 11.07 -57.13 -21.96
C CYS A 75 11.42 -55.63 -22.04
N ALA A 76 12.21 -55.11 -21.09
CA ALA A 76 12.64 -53.71 -21.06
C ALA A 76 13.76 -53.40 -22.10
N MET A 77 14.42 -54.44 -22.63
CA MET A 77 15.55 -54.30 -23.56
C MET A 77 15.15 -54.63 -25.02
N LEU A 78 15.67 -53.85 -25.97
CA LEU A 78 15.53 -54.09 -27.41
C LEU A 78 16.31 -55.35 -27.82
N ARG A 79 15.63 -56.51 -27.97
CA ARG A 79 16.25 -57.70 -28.57
C ARG A 79 15.97 -57.76 -30.08
N LYS A 80 17.04 -57.77 -30.88
CA LYS A 80 17.06 -58.11 -32.32
C LYS A 80 16.13 -57.28 -33.24
N GLY A 81 16.04 -55.97 -33.02
CA GLY A 81 15.38 -55.06 -33.97
C GLY A 81 13.84 -55.13 -33.98
N VAL A 82 13.24 -55.90 -33.07
CA VAL A 82 11.82 -55.79 -32.72
C VAL A 82 11.73 -54.94 -31.47
N VAL A 83 11.09 -53.77 -31.59
CA VAL A 83 10.77 -52.94 -30.43
C VAL A 83 9.63 -53.64 -29.70
N THR A 84 9.89 -54.20 -28.52
CA THR A 84 8.81 -54.56 -27.58
C THR A 84 8.04 -53.27 -27.32
N GLN A 85 6.77 -53.23 -27.75
CA GLN A 85 5.92 -52.06 -27.53
C GLN A 85 5.33 -52.18 -26.13
N LEU A 86 6.19 -52.06 -25.11
CA LEU A 86 5.72 -51.90 -23.75
C LEU A 86 4.82 -50.66 -23.70
N SER A 87 3.56 -50.88 -23.35
CA SER A 87 2.65 -49.77 -23.09
C SER A 87 3.26 -48.85 -22.04
N LYS A 88 3.04 -47.53 -22.13
CA LYS A 88 3.48 -46.58 -21.10
C LYS A 88 2.97 -46.94 -19.70
N ASN A 89 1.87 -47.69 -19.63
CA ASN A 89 1.24 -48.13 -18.40
C ASN A 89 1.78 -49.48 -17.90
N TRP A 90 2.71 -50.13 -18.61
CA TRP A 90 3.31 -51.40 -18.19
C TRP A 90 4.44 -51.15 -17.19
N GLN A 91 4.15 -51.36 -15.90
CA GLN A 91 5.07 -51.11 -14.80
C GLN A 91 5.10 -52.31 -13.85
N PHE A 92 6.25 -52.55 -13.22
CA PHE A 92 6.40 -53.56 -12.19
C PHE A 92 5.68 -53.09 -10.93
N GLN A 93 4.86 -53.97 -10.35
CA GLN A 93 4.10 -53.69 -9.14
C GLN A 93 4.82 -54.20 -7.89
N CYS A 94 5.39 -53.28 -7.09
CA CYS A 94 5.79 -53.57 -5.72
C CYS A 94 4.50 -53.80 -4.91
N THR A 95 4.41 -54.94 -4.21
CA THR A 95 3.21 -55.27 -3.42
C THR A 95 3.21 -54.52 -2.10
N ASN A 96 4.38 -54.31 -1.49
CA ASN A 96 4.58 -53.55 -0.26
C ASN A 96 3.53 -53.92 0.81
N GLU A 97 3.44 -55.21 1.16
CA GLU A 97 2.36 -55.74 2.00
C GLU A 97 2.24 -54.97 3.33
N GLY A 98 1.03 -54.49 3.64
CA GLY A 98 0.78 -53.63 4.81
C GLY A 98 1.01 -52.14 4.58
N PHE A 99 1.47 -51.73 3.39
CA PHE A 99 1.76 -50.34 3.02
C PHE A 99 1.11 -49.95 1.68
N PHE A 100 1.54 -48.84 1.05
CA PHE A 100 1.04 -48.44 -0.26
C PHE A 100 1.74 -49.21 -1.39
N GLU A 101 0.92 -49.71 -2.32
CA GLU A 101 1.34 -50.28 -3.59
C GLU A 101 2.12 -49.23 -4.39
N GLN A 102 3.32 -49.57 -4.87
CA GLN A 102 4.18 -48.70 -5.67
C GLN A 102 4.43 -49.35 -7.03
N GLN A 103 4.42 -48.55 -8.09
CA GLN A 103 4.80 -49.02 -9.43
C GLN A 103 6.14 -48.42 -9.82
N ILE A 104 7.03 -49.26 -10.35
CA ILE A 104 8.36 -48.85 -10.83
C ILE A 104 8.54 -49.25 -12.29
N PRO A 105 9.39 -48.54 -13.05
CA PRO A 105 9.75 -48.96 -14.40
C PRO A 105 10.39 -50.36 -14.39
N HIS A 106 10.10 -51.20 -15.40
CA HIS A 106 10.73 -52.52 -15.52
C HIS A 106 12.26 -52.46 -15.69
N SER A 107 12.82 -51.30 -16.06
CA SER A 107 14.27 -51.09 -16.09
C SER A 107 14.92 -51.05 -14.70
N HIS A 108 14.13 -50.94 -13.63
CA HIS A 108 14.55 -50.91 -12.24
C HIS A 108 14.41 -52.29 -11.57
N VAL A 109 14.05 -53.32 -12.33
CA VAL A 109 13.86 -54.68 -11.82
C VAL A 109 15.14 -55.46 -12.03
N ASN A 110 15.75 -55.91 -10.94
CA ASN A 110 17.04 -56.59 -10.89
C ASN A 110 18.19 -55.75 -11.48
N ASP A 111 18.19 -54.44 -11.25
CA ASP A 111 19.22 -53.51 -11.71
C ASP A 111 20.35 -53.28 -10.67
N GLY A 112 20.17 -53.85 -9.47
CA GLY A 112 21.11 -53.77 -8.35
C GLY A 112 20.81 -52.64 -7.36
N ILE A 113 19.68 -51.93 -7.51
CA ILE A 113 19.22 -50.85 -6.62
C ILE A 113 17.89 -51.28 -5.99
N CYS A 114 17.77 -51.17 -4.66
CA CYS A 114 16.51 -51.47 -3.97
C CYS A 114 15.54 -50.28 -4.08
N ASP A 115 14.66 -50.30 -5.08
CA ASP A 115 13.62 -49.30 -5.34
C ASP A 115 12.28 -49.63 -4.67
N CYS A 116 11.91 -50.91 -4.57
CA CYS A 116 10.75 -51.31 -3.76
C CYS A 116 11.11 -51.34 -2.27
N CYS A 117 10.24 -50.82 -1.39
CA CYS A 117 10.51 -50.87 0.06
C CYS A 117 10.53 -52.31 0.62
N ASP A 118 9.86 -53.24 -0.06
CA ASP A 118 9.83 -54.66 0.31
C ASP A 118 11.00 -55.46 -0.29
N GLY A 119 11.79 -54.85 -1.19
CA GLY A 119 12.90 -55.47 -1.92
C GLY A 119 12.48 -56.47 -3.00
N SER A 120 11.21 -56.47 -3.40
CA SER A 120 10.66 -57.43 -4.37
C SER A 120 11.18 -57.26 -5.81
N ASP A 121 11.80 -56.13 -6.11
CA ASP A 121 12.43 -55.77 -7.37
C ASP A 121 13.78 -56.46 -7.61
N GLU A 122 14.50 -56.84 -6.56
CA GLU A 122 15.89 -57.32 -6.63
C GLU A 122 16.05 -58.83 -6.31
N LEU A 123 14.98 -59.60 -6.52
CA LEU A 123 14.95 -61.03 -6.17
C LEU A 123 15.94 -61.91 -6.97
N ALA A 124 16.35 -61.47 -8.17
CA ALA A 124 17.24 -62.21 -9.07
C ALA A 124 18.62 -61.56 -9.28
N SER A 125 18.88 -60.36 -8.75
CA SER A 125 20.17 -59.65 -8.90
C SER A 125 21.24 -60.09 -7.92
N GLY A 126 20.86 -60.75 -6.82
CA GLY A 126 21.76 -61.15 -5.73
C GLY A 126 22.11 -60.04 -4.73
N VAL A 127 21.47 -58.86 -4.85
CA VAL A 127 21.58 -57.77 -3.88
C VAL A 127 20.66 -58.05 -2.68
N PRO A 128 21.16 -57.99 -1.42
CA PRO A 128 20.32 -58.22 -0.25
C PRO A 128 19.48 -56.98 0.09
N CYS A 129 18.30 -56.86 -0.52
CA CYS A 129 17.32 -55.83 -0.15
C CYS A 129 16.52 -56.27 1.09
N VAL A 130 16.62 -55.48 2.16
CA VAL A 130 15.87 -55.70 3.41
C VAL A 130 14.53 -54.98 3.30
N ASN A 131 13.44 -55.65 3.69
CA ASN A 131 12.12 -55.02 3.77
C ASN A 131 12.14 -53.88 4.82
N ARG A 132 11.98 -52.65 4.33
CA ARG A 132 11.92 -51.40 5.11
C ARG A 132 10.56 -50.73 5.06
N CYS A 133 9.52 -51.39 4.54
CA CYS A 133 8.21 -50.76 4.36
C CYS A 133 7.62 -50.20 5.68
N GLY A 134 7.81 -50.87 6.81
CA GLY A 134 7.35 -50.36 8.11
C GLY A 134 8.11 -49.12 8.62
N GLU A 135 9.41 -48.99 8.28
CA GLU A 135 10.21 -47.80 8.58
C GLU A 135 9.75 -46.61 7.72
N VAL A 136 9.59 -46.84 6.42
CA VAL A 136 9.09 -45.85 5.45
C VAL A 136 7.67 -45.39 5.81
N GLU A 137 6.80 -46.32 6.24
CA GLU A 137 5.47 -46.01 6.72
C GLU A 137 5.49 -45.10 7.94
N SER A 138 6.30 -45.46 8.93
CA SER A 138 6.42 -44.69 10.18
C SER A 138 6.93 -43.27 9.90
N GLU A 139 7.90 -43.12 9.01
CA GLU A 139 8.43 -41.81 8.63
C GLU A 139 7.41 -40.97 7.84
N LEU A 140 6.71 -41.56 6.87
CA LEU A 140 5.65 -40.86 6.13
C LEU A 140 4.48 -40.47 7.05
N ALA A 141 4.11 -41.34 8.00
CA ALA A 141 3.09 -41.06 8.99
C ALA A 141 3.50 -39.90 9.90
N ARG A 142 4.77 -39.87 10.34
CA ARG A 142 5.35 -38.76 11.12
C ARG A 142 5.31 -37.45 10.33
N GLN A 143 5.77 -37.46 9.08
CA GLN A 143 5.75 -36.28 8.20
C GLN A 143 4.33 -35.75 7.98
N LYS A 144 3.36 -36.62 7.65
CA LYS A 144 1.95 -36.24 7.51
C LYS A 144 1.36 -35.71 8.83
N GLN A 145 1.77 -36.26 9.97
CA GLN A 145 1.31 -35.78 11.27
C GLN A 145 1.89 -34.40 11.59
N GLU A 146 3.16 -34.16 11.29
CA GLU A 146 3.83 -32.86 11.46
C GLU A 146 3.20 -31.80 10.55
N GLU A 147 2.96 -32.13 9.28
CA GLU A 147 2.26 -31.27 8.33
C GLU A 147 0.83 -30.94 8.80
N ARG A 148 0.06 -31.94 9.25
CA ARG A 148 -1.28 -31.71 9.82
C ARG A 148 -1.25 -30.81 11.05
N LYS A 149 -0.28 -31.00 11.94
CA LYS A 149 -0.11 -30.13 13.12
C LYS A 149 0.24 -28.70 12.71
N MET A 150 1.08 -28.54 11.68
CA MET A 150 1.44 -27.23 11.13
C MET A 150 0.21 -26.53 10.55
N LEU A 151 -0.54 -27.20 9.68
CA LEU A 151 -1.77 -26.67 9.08
C LEU A 151 -2.86 -26.37 10.11
N GLN A 152 -3.00 -27.21 11.14
CA GLN A 152 -3.96 -26.96 12.22
C GLN A 152 -3.61 -25.69 13.01
N LYS A 153 -2.32 -25.48 13.31
CA LYS A 153 -1.87 -24.23 13.95
C LYS A 153 -2.07 -23.02 13.03
N ALA A 154 -1.73 -23.16 11.75
CA ALA A 154 -1.94 -22.12 10.75
C ALA A 154 -3.42 -21.72 10.69
N ALA A 155 -4.33 -22.69 10.65
CA ALA A 155 -5.77 -22.46 10.58
C ALA A 155 -6.31 -21.63 11.76
N VAL A 156 -5.79 -21.82 12.98
CA VAL A 156 -6.18 -21.02 14.15
C VAL A 156 -5.80 -19.56 13.97
N ILE A 157 -4.57 -19.28 13.55
CA ILE A 157 -4.10 -17.90 13.34
C ILE A 157 -4.79 -17.28 12.12
N LYS A 158 -4.95 -18.03 11.02
CA LYS A 158 -5.67 -17.57 9.82
C LYS A 158 -7.12 -17.23 10.14
N ALA A 159 -7.79 -18.00 11.01
CA ALA A 159 -9.14 -17.69 11.49
C ALA A 159 -9.18 -16.39 12.31
N ALA A 160 -8.17 -16.13 13.14
CA ALA A 160 -8.04 -14.85 13.86
C ALA A 160 -7.84 -13.67 12.89
N MET A 161 -7.01 -13.84 11.85
CA MET A 161 -6.82 -12.83 10.80
C MET A 161 -8.13 -12.56 10.04
N ARG A 162 -8.90 -13.62 9.72
CA ARG A 162 -10.24 -13.48 9.11
C ARG A 162 -11.21 -12.72 10.02
N ALA A 163 -11.17 -12.98 11.32
CA ALA A 163 -12.01 -12.26 12.27
C ALA A 163 -11.63 -10.76 12.35
N GLU A 164 -10.33 -10.44 12.26
CA GLU A 164 -9.84 -9.06 12.21
C GLU A 164 -10.28 -8.35 10.92
N VAL A 165 -10.17 -8.99 9.76
CA VAL A 165 -10.69 -8.45 8.48
C VAL A 165 -12.19 -8.23 8.55
N LYS A 166 -12.95 -9.21 9.06
CA LYS A 166 -14.40 -9.09 9.21
C LYS A 166 -14.77 -7.93 10.13
N LYS A 167 -14.07 -7.74 11.24
CA LYS A 167 -14.29 -6.60 12.14
C LYS A 167 -14.10 -5.27 11.40
N HIS A 168 -13.04 -5.15 10.61
CA HIS A 168 -12.80 -3.95 9.80
C HIS A 168 -13.89 -3.73 8.74
N HIS A 169 -14.35 -4.80 8.07
CA HIS A 169 -15.51 -4.74 7.16
C HIS A 169 -16.76 -4.26 7.89
N ASP A 170 -17.06 -4.79 9.08
CA ASP A 170 -18.21 -4.38 9.89
C ASP A 170 -18.09 -2.89 10.30
N GLU A 171 -16.90 -2.41 10.67
CA GLU A 171 -16.63 -1.00 10.97
C GLU A 171 -16.88 -0.08 9.77
N LEU A 172 -16.38 -0.46 8.58
CA LEU A 172 -16.65 0.26 7.33
C LEU A 172 -18.15 0.26 6.99
N ALA A 173 -18.81 -0.89 7.10
CA ALA A 173 -20.25 -1.03 6.82
C ALA A 173 -21.10 -0.16 7.76
N ASN A 174 -20.69 0.00 9.02
CA ASN A 174 -21.37 0.86 9.99
C ASN A 174 -21.09 2.36 9.75
N ALA A 175 -19.89 2.72 9.27
CA ALA A 175 -19.53 4.10 8.98
C ALA A 175 -20.12 4.60 7.64
N LEU A 176 -20.30 3.71 6.67
CA LEU A 176 -20.72 4.03 5.30
C LEU A 176 -22.05 4.81 5.23
N PRO A 177 -23.12 4.48 5.98
CA PRO A 177 -24.35 5.26 5.99
C PRO A 177 -24.14 6.71 6.44
N ALA A 178 -23.31 6.94 7.45
CA ALA A 178 -23.01 8.28 7.95
C ALA A 178 -22.23 9.10 6.90
N GLN A 179 -21.26 8.49 6.22
CA GLN A 179 -20.54 9.14 5.11
C GLN A 179 -21.47 9.46 3.94
N LYS A 180 -22.37 8.55 3.56
CA LYS A 180 -23.37 8.79 2.51
C LYS A 180 -24.32 9.93 2.87
N ALA A 181 -24.77 10.00 4.13
CA ALA A 181 -25.59 11.10 4.62
C ALA A 181 -24.82 12.44 4.63
N GLU A 182 -23.54 12.43 5.02
CA GLU A 182 -22.67 13.62 4.94
C GLU A 182 -22.51 14.10 3.50
N ARG A 183 -22.26 13.19 2.55
CA ARG A 183 -22.19 13.51 1.11
C ARG A 183 -23.48 14.17 0.63
N GLU A 184 -24.64 13.60 0.97
CA GLU A 184 -25.95 14.16 0.59
C GLU A 184 -26.19 15.54 1.20
N ALA A 185 -25.80 15.74 2.47
CA ALA A 185 -25.88 17.05 3.11
C ALA A 185 -24.99 18.09 2.42
N ILE A 186 -23.74 17.74 2.09
CA ILE A 186 -22.83 18.64 1.38
C ILE A 186 -23.38 18.98 -0.02
N LEU A 187 -23.89 17.98 -0.76
CA LEU A 187 -24.50 18.20 -2.07
C LEU A 187 -25.74 19.09 -2.00
N ALA A 188 -26.50 19.06 -0.90
CA ALA A 188 -27.64 19.95 -0.69
C ALA A 188 -27.23 21.39 -0.33
N GLU A 189 -26.14 21.57 0.44
CA GLU A 189 -25.63 22.89 0.84
C GLU A 189 -24.85 23.61 -0.28
N LEU A 190 -24.11 22.86 -1.09
CA LEU A 190 -23.14 23.41 -2.03
C LEU A 190 -23.74 24.41 -3.05
N PRO A 191 -24.92 24.15 -3.68
CA PRO A 191 -25.49 25.08 -4.66
C PRO A 191 -25.80 26.46 -4.07
N ALA A 192 -26.31 26.52 -2.83
CA ALA A 192 -26.63 27.78 -2.17
C ALA A 192 -25.36 28.58 -1.82
N LEU A 193 -24.28 27.89 -1.43
CA LEU A 193 -22.98 28.51 -1.19
C LEU A 193 -22.34 29.02 -2.49
N GLU A 194 -22.44 28.26 -3.57
CA GLU A 194 -21.94 28.65 -4.89
C GLU A 194 -22.68 29.87 -5.45
N GLU A 195 -24.00 29.92 -5.29
CA GLU A 195 -24.81 31.09 -5.66
C GLU A 195 -24.40 32.33 -4.86
N LYS A 196 -24.33 32.21 -3.53
CA LYS A 196 -23.89 33.32 -2.66
C LYS A 196 -22.48 33.79 -2.97
N ASN A 197 -21.55 32.87 -3.23
CA ASN A 197 -20.18 33.22 -3.63
C ASN A 197 -20.20 33.97 -4.97
N LYS A 198 -20.98 33.50 -5.95
CA LYS A 198 -21.11 34.19 -7.25
C LYS A 198 -21.66 35.61 -7.10
N GLU A 199 -22.68 35.80 -6.26
CA GLU A 199 -23.24 37.12 -5.96
C GLU A 199 -22.20 38.06 -5.35
N LEU A 200 -21.50 37.61 -4.31
CA LEU A 200 -20.49 38.41 -3.62
C LEU A 200 -19.28 38.72 -4.51
N GLN A 201 -18.84 37.79 -5.34
CA GLN A 201 -17.74 38.00 -6.28
C GLN A 201 -18.15 38.99 -7.39
N THR A 202 -19.41 38.92 -7.86
CA THR A 202 -19.94 39.89 -8.83
C THR A 202 -20.04 41.28 -8.20
N ALA A 203 -20.50 41.38 -6.96
CA ALA A 203 -20.54 42.64 -6.21
C ALA A 203 -19.14 43.20 -5.96
N LEU A 204 -18.18 42.33 -5.61
CA LEU A 204 -16.78 42.71 -5.42
C LEU A 204 -16.18 43.28 -6.71
N GLU A 205 -16.43 42.65 -7.86
CA GLU A 205 -15.91 43.14 -9.13
C GLU A 205 -16.51 44.50 -9.51
N LEU A 206 -17.81 44.72 -9.27
CA LEU A 206 -18.43 46.03 -9.47
C LEU A 206 -17.76 47.12 -8.61
N VAL A 207 -17.44 46.81 -7.34
CA VAL A 207 -16.72 47.75 -6.47
C VAL A 207 -15.30 47.99 -6.98
N ARG A 208 -14.60 46.94 -7.44
CA ARG A 208 -13.28 47.09 -8.06
C ARG A 208 -13.32 47.97 -9.30
N GLU A 209 -14.32 47.84 -10.16
CA GLU A 209 -14.50 48.72 -11.33
C GLU A 209 -14.73 50.18 -10.92
N GLN A 210 -15.55 50.43 -9.90
CA GLN A 210 -15.73 51.78 -9.34
C GLN A 210 -14.42 52.34 -8.77
N LEU A 211 -13.65 51.53 -8.05
CA LEU A 211 -12.34 51.92 -7.53
C LEU A 211 -11.34 52.19 -8.66
N ARG A 212 -11.33 51.39 -9.73
CA ARG A 212 -10.49 51.66 -10.92
C ARG A 212 -10.82 53.01 -11.54
N ALA A 213 -12.12 53.32 -11.70
CA ALA A 213 -12.54 54.61 -12.23
C ALA A 213 -12.06 55.79 -11.35
N LYS A 214 -12.23 55.68 -10.02
CA LYS A 214 -11.71 56.67 -9.06
C LYS A 214 -10.19 56.79 -9.08
N TYR A 215 -9.48 55.68 -9.22
CA TYR A 215 -8.01 55.66 -9.27
C TYR A 215 -7.50 56.38 -10.53
N VAL A 216 -8.13 56.16 -11.69
CA VAL A 216 -7.80 56.88 -12.93
C VAL A 216 -8.06 58.39 -12.79
N GLU A 217 -9.18 58.77 -12.17
CA GLU A 217 -9.49 60.18 -11.90
C GLU A 217 -8.49 60.81 -10.93
N TRP A 218 -8.12 60.09 -9.86
CA TRP A 218 -7.13 60.53 -8.89
C TRP A 218 -5.73 60.67 -9.51
N GLU A 219 -5.31 59.77 -10.41
CA GLU A 219 -4.05 59.94 -11.14
C GLU A 219 -4.10 61.11 -12.13
N ALA A 220 -5.24 61.38 -12.75
CA ALA A 220 -5.38 62.51 -13.67
C ALA A 220 -5.21 63.87 -12.97
N THR A 221 -5.65 64.01 -11.71
CA THR A 221 -5.48 65.24 -10.92
C THR A 221 -4.10 65.36 -10.27
N LYS A 222 -3.19 64.41 -10.49
CA LYS A 222 -1.86 64.42 -9.88
C LYS A 222 -1.07 65.69 -10.24
N GLY A 223 -1.11 66.11 -11.51
CA GLY A 223 -0.42 67.32 -11.95
C GLY A 223 -1.00 68.60 -11.33
N ASP A 224 -2.31 68.68 -11.16
CA ASP A 224 -2.97 69.83 -10.52
C ASP A 224 -2.65 69.89 -9.01
N ARG A 225 -2.51 68.73 -8.35
CA ARG A 225 -2.11 68.62 -6.94
C ARG A 225 -0.65 69.01 -6.72
N GLU A 226 0.26 68.53 -7.57
CA GLU A 226 1.68 68.92 -7.55
C GLU A 226 1.85 70.43 -7.82
N ALA A 227 1.01 71.02 -8.69
CA ALA A 227 1.02 72.47 -8.92
C ALA A 227 0.48 73.27 -7.72
N ALA A 228 -0.58 72.80 -7.06
CA ALA A 228 -1.13 73.42 -5.86
C ALA A 228 -0.15 73.34 -4.65
N GLU A 229 0.68 72.30 -4.59
CA GLU A 229 1.74 72.15 -3.59
C GLU A 229 2.81 73.25 -3.71
N GLU A 230 3.21 73.61 -4.94
CA GLU A 230 4.18 74.69 -5.17
C GLU A 230 3.62 76.09 -4.83
N GLU A 231 2.30 76.28 -4.90
CA GLU A 231 1.62 77.55 -4.60
C GLU A 231 1.15 77.69 -3.15
N SER A 232 1.16 76.61 -2.35
CA SER A 232 0.67 76.67 -0.97
C SER A 232 1.59 77.47 -0.04
N CYS A 233 1.00 78.22 0.89
CA CYS A 233 1.74 78.97 1.90
C CYS A 233 2.23 78.11 3.08
N CYS A 234 2.04 76.78 3.06
CA CYS A 234 2.48 75.92 4.14
C CYS A 234 4.01 75.74 4.20
N ILE A 235 4.59 75.85 5.40
CA ILE A 235 6.02 75.61 5.65
C ILE A 235 6.23 74.18 6.18
N LYS A 236 5.61 73.83 7.31
CA LYS A 236 5.72 72.48 7.92
C LYS A 236 4.74 72.24 9.08
N TRP A 237 4.43 70.98 9.39
CA TRP A 237 3.91 70.59 10.69
C TRP A 237 5.01 70.54 11.76
N ARG A 238 4.76 71.18 12.90
CA ARG A 238 5.66 71.19 14.07
C ARG A 238 5.04 70.42 15.22
N GLN A 239 5.54 69.23 15.52
CA GLN A 239 4.93 68.36 16.54
C GLN A 239 5.28 68.78 17.98
N THR A 240 4.32 68.75 18.89
CA THR A 240 4.52 69.00 20.32
C THR A 240 4.04 67.81 21.15
N GLY A 241 4.68 67.59 22.30
CA GLY A 241 4.39 66.50 23.21
C GLY A 241 3.28 66.81 24.22
N ASN A 242 2.95 65.81 25.03
CA ASN A 242 1.93 65.88 26.10
C ASN A 242 0.50 66.22 25.61
N CYS A 243 0.19 65.94 24.34
CA CYS A 243 -1.12 66.22 23.75
C CYS A 243 -1.57 67.69 23.84
N LYS A 244 -0.62 68.63 23.90
CA LYS A 244 -0.86 70.07 23.98
C LYS A 244 -0.20 70.77 22.80
N ALA A 245 -0.92 71.69 22.17
CA ALA A 245 -0.43 72.43 21.01
C ALA A 245 0.76 73.37 21.30
N ASP A 246 1.01 73.66 22.58
CA ASP A 246 2.12 74.44 23.14
C ASP A 246 3.06 73.60 24.02
N GLY A 247 2.96 72.27 23.90
CA GLY A 247 3.77 71.31 24.65
C GLY A 247 5.26 71.34 24.28
N PRO A 248 6.09 70.51 24.97
CA PRO A 248 7.51 70.39 24.67
C PRO A 248 7.72 69.97 23.21
N ARG A 249 8.73 70.53 22.57
CA ARG A 249 8.90 70.41 21.12
C ARG A 249 9.53 69.07 20.72
N GLU A 250 8.89 68.36 19.79
CA GLU A 250 9.32 67.02 19.30
C GLU A 250 9.84 67.09 17.86
N ALA A 251 10.98 67.74 17.64
CA ALA A 251 11.47 68.09 16.30
C ALA A 251 11.69 66.90 15.35
N ALA A 252 11.97 65.71 15.90
CA ALA A 252 12.12 64.48 15.12
C ALA A 252 10.82 63.99 14.47
N GLU A 253 9.67 64.46 14.95
CA GLU A 253 8.33 64.05 14.52
C GLU A 253 7.63 65.12 13.65
N ASP A 254 8.39 66.10 13.16
CA ASP A 254 7.87 67.08 12.20
C ASP A 254 7.55 66.44 10.87
N LYS A 255 6.41 66.81 10.31
CA LYS A 255 5.88 66.21 9.09
C LYS A 255 5.72 67.28 8.00
N ASP A 256 5.83 66.85 6.76
CA ASP A 256 5.68 67.76 5.62
C ASP A 256 4.22 68.17 5.42
N CYS A 257 3.98 69.23 4.66
CA CYS A 257 2.69 69.90 4.57
C CYS A 257 1.53 69.02 4.09
N GLU A 258 1.81 68.00 3.27
CA GLU A 258 0.83 67.04 2.75
C GLU A 258 0.58 65.85 3.67
N THR A 259 1.42 65.66 4.68
CA THR A 259 1.30 64.48 5.55
C THR A 259 0.02 64.60 6.39
N ILE A 260 -0.84 63.60 6.31
CA ILE A 260 -2.05 63.54 7.14
C ILE A 260 -1.64 63.44 8.62
N ILE A 261 -1.95 64.48 9.38
CA ILE A 261 -1.78 64.55 10.83
C ILE A 261 -3.03 63.98 11.47
N ARG A 262 -2.89 62.84 12.14
CA ARG A 262 -3.98 62.21 12.89
C ARG A 262 -4.16 62.89 14.24
N GLY A 263 -5.40 62.94 14.73
CA GLY A 263 -5.75 63.50 16.04
C GLY A 263 -5.11 62.85 17.28
N VAL A 264 -4.20 61.90 17.11
CA VAL A 264 -3.40 61.32 18.21
C VAL A 264 -2.16 62.14 18.54
N SER A 265 -1.79 63.09 17.68
CA SER A 265 -0.64 63.97 17.85
C SER A 265 -1.10 65.39 18.21
N SER A 266 -0.23 66.18 18.84
CA SER A 266 -0.42 67.62 19.03
C SER A 266 0.70 68.40 18.35
N GLY A 267 0.46 69.67 18.03
CA GLY A 267 1.45 70.49 17.34
C GLY A 267 0.83 71.73 16.72
N PHE A 268 1.52 72.29 15.73
CA PHE A 268 1.01 73.42 14.97
C PHE A 268 1.49 73.39 13.52
N CYS A 269 0.66 73.94 12.62
CA CYS A 269 1.02 74.20 11.23
C CYS A 269 1.67 75.57 11.15
N GLU A 270 2.90 75.61 10.65
CA GLU A 270 3.63 76.83 10.37
C GLU A 270 3.37 77.24 8.92
N CYS A 271 2.79 78.42 8.72
CA CYS A 271 2.41 78.95 7.41
C CYS A 271 3.17 80.25 7.13
N ALA A 272 3.61 80.43 5.89
CA ALA A 272 4.11 81.69 5.38
C ALA A 272 2.96 82.71 5.30
N PRO A 273 3.23 84.02 5.49
CA PRO A 273 2.24 85.04 5.23
C PRO A 273 1.85 84.99 3.75
N ALA A 274 0.54 84.94 3.46
CA ALA A 274 0.02 85.00 2.09
C ALA A 274 0.65 86.21 1.37
N SER A 275 1.18 85.99 0.16
CA SER A 275 1.98 86.99 -0.55
C SER A 275 1.22 88.33 -0.77
N PRO A 276 1.95 89.45 -0.82
CA PRO A 276 1.42 90.80 -0.63
C PRO A 276 0.81 91.37 -1.92
N GLU A 277 -0.52 91.33 -2.06
CA GLU A 277 -1.22 92.15 -3.06
C GLU A 277 -1.91 93.39 -2.49
N ASP A 278 -1.68 93.74 -1.22
CA ASP A 278 -2.16 94.99 -0.64
C ASP A 278 -1.01 95.91 -0.18
N GLU A 279 -0.72 96.85 -1.08
CA GLU A 279 -0.24 98.22 -0.90
C GLU A 279 1.01 98.57 -0.06
N SER A 280 1.82 99.41 -0.74
CA SER A 280 2.69 100.46 -0.23
C SER A 280 4.11 100.09 0.21
N LYS A 281 5.06 100.63 -0.55
CA LYS A 281 6.45 100.82 -0.17
C LYS A 281 6.50 101.78 1.02
N ASP A 282 6.76 101.26 2.21
CA ASP A 282 7.39 102.04 3.27
C ASP A 282 8.45 101.18 3.98
N ASP A 283 9.68 101.67 3.95
CA ASP A 283 10.86 101.07 4.57
C ASP A 283 10.73 101.17 6.09
N THR A 284 10.04 100.21 6.72
CA THR A 284 10.26 99.86 8.13
C THR A 284 10.10 98.36 8.32
N ASP A 285 11.08 97.75 9.01
CA ASP A 285 11.12 96.33 9.41
C ASP A 285 9.86 95.91 10.19
N VAL A 286 8.79 95.55 9.48
CA VAL A 286 7.64 94.83 10.04
C VAL A 286 7.92 93.34 9.88
N ALA A 287 8.00 92.67 11.02
CA ALA A 287 8.37 91.26 11.15
C ALA A 287 7.68 90.36 10.11
N ALA A 288 8.49 89.66 9.33
CA ALA A 288 8.12 88.43 8.65
C ALA A 288 7.74 87.36 9.70
N GLY A 289 6.53 87.46 10.25
CA GLY A 289 5.98 86.48 11.18
C GLY A 289 5.31 85.36 10.40
N SER A 290 5.74 84.12 10.61
CA SER A 290 4.95 82.95 10.21
C SER A 290 3.65 82.89 11.01
N VAL A 291 2.55 82.49 10.37
CA VAL A 291 1.26 82.28 11.03
C VAL A 291 1.23 80.84 11.54
N GLU A 292 0.86 80.65 12.80
CA GLU A 292 0.84 79.33 13.45
C GLU A 292 -0.60 78.93 13.81
N TYR A 293 -1.07 77.82 13.25
CA TYR A 293 -2.35 77.21 13.62
C TYR A 293 -2.12 76.02 14.54
N ARG A 294 -2.63 76.08 15.77
CA ARG A 294 -2.26 75.20 16.89
C ARG A 294 -3.35 74.17 17.18
N PHE A 295 -2.96 72.90 17.31
CA PHE A 295 -3.87 71.77 17.52
C PHE A 295 -3.41 70.86 18.69
N ALA A 296 -4.30 70.62 19.64
CA ALA A 296 -4.13 69.60 20.67
C ALA A 296 -4.63 68.25 20.16
N CYS A 297 -4.28 67.14 20.83
CA CYS A 297 -4.84 65.83 20.50
C CYS A 297 -6.39 65.87 20.51
N GLY A 298 -7.01 65.02 19.70
CA GLY A 298 -8.46 64.98 19.48
C GLY A 298 -8.95 65.86 18.33
N HIS A 299 -8.05 66.51 17.58
CA HIS A 299 -8.40 67.22 16.35
C HIS A 299 -8.82 66.23 15.24
N PRO A 300 -9.70 66.63 14.29
CA PRO A 300 -9.95 65.88 13.06
C PRO A 300 -8.66 65.68 12.26
N ASP A 301 -8.56 64.61 11.46
CA ASP A 301 -7.42 64.44 10.55
C ASP A 301 -7.25 65.69 9.68
N LEU A 302 -6.03 66.22 9.58
CA LEU A 302 -5.71 67.45 8.84
C LEU A 302 -4.43 67.32 8.04
N THR A 303 -4.26 68.13 6.98
CA THR A 303 -2.96 68.43 6.37
C THR A 303 -2.62 69.88 6.62
N CYS A 304 -1.34 70.21 6.87
CA CYS A 304 -0.97 71.60 7.10
C CYS A 304 -1.15 72.47 5.86
N MET A 305 -1.06 71.88 4.68
CA MET A 305 -1.42 72.54 3.42
C MET A 305 -2.85 73.09 3.47
N HIS A 306 -3.83 72.23 3.76
CA HIS A 306 -5.23 72.65 3.84
C HIS A 306 -5.48 73.67 4.96
N VAL A 307 -4.85 73.47 6.13
CA VAL A 307 -4.96 74.40 7.27
C VAL A 307 -4.42 75.78 6.91
N CYS A 308 -3.28 75.85 6.21
CA CYS A 308 -2.66 77.12 5.81
C CYS A 308 -3.49 77.82 4.72
N ASP A 309 -4.04 77.08 3.76
CA ASP A 309 -4.83 77.65 2.66
C ASP A 309 -6.25 78.07 3.08
N ASN A 310 -6.77 77.51 4.18
CA ASN A 310 -8.14 77.77 4.68
C ASN A 310 -8.16 78.42 6.08
N ASN A 311 -7.17 79.25 6.39
CA ASN A 311 -7.11 80.07 7.59
C ASN A 311 -7.36 79.32 8.92
N GLY A 312 -6.79 78.12 9.07
CA GLY A 312 -6.83 77.37 10.32
C GLY A 312 -7.89 76.27 10.40
N GLU A 313 -8.65 76.02 9.33
CA GLU A 313 -9.64 74.94 9.30
C GLU A 313 -8.95 73.56 9.28
N ALA A 314 -9.21 72.74 10.31
CA ALA A 314 -8.67 71.40 10.43
C ALA A 314 -9.45 70.41 9.56
N ALA A 315 -8.99 70.22 8.33
CA ALA A 315 -9.46 69.16 7.46
C ALA A 315 -8.33 68.63 6.57
N VAL A 316 -8.56 67.46 5.99
CA VAL A 316 -7.78 66.92 4.88
C VAL A 316 -8.52 67.24 3.59
N ASP A 317 -7.79 67.62 2.54
CA ASP A 317 -8.41 67.72 1.22
C ASP A 317 -8.83 66.32 0.77
N ALA A 318 -10.12 66.14 0.46
CA ALA A 318 -10.66 64.87 0.01
C ALA A 318 -9.99 64.40 -1.29
N ALA A 319 -9.42 65.32 -2.08
CA ALA A 319 -8.67 65.02 -3.30
C ALA A 319 -7.27 64.43 -3.03
N GLN A 320 -6.69 64.61 -1.85
CA GLN A 320 -5.37 64.08 -1.50
C GLN A 320 -5.40 62.63 -0.99
N LYS A 321 -6.56 62.13 -0.56
CA LYS A 321 -6.66 60.75 -0.05
C LYS A 321 -6.59 59.75 -1.21
N GLU A 322 -5.47 59.03 -1.29
CA GLU A 322 -5.29 57.96 -2.27
C GLU A 322 -6.43 56.93 -2.16
N PRO A 323 -7.13 56.61 -3.27
CA PRO A 323 -8.16 55.58 -3.27
C PRO A 323 -7.55 54.20 -3.04
N GLU A 324 -8.31 53.29 -2.41
CA GLU A 324 -7.86 51.92 -2.18
C GLU A 324 -7.51 51.21 -3.50
N ASN A 325 -6.40 50.48 -3.49
CA ASN A 325 -5.90 49.81 -4.68
C ASN A 325 -6.91 48.75 -5.20
N PRO A 326 -7.46 48.94 -6.42
CA PRO A 326 -8.52 48.09 -6.94
C PRO A 326 -8.07 46.63 -7.17
N ASN A 327 -6.79 46.38 -7.44
CA ASN A 327 -6.28 45.02 -7.68
C ASN A 327 -6.13 44.21 -6.39
N SER A 328 -5.91 44.87 -5.26
CA SER A 328 -5.80 44.22 -3.94
C SER A 328 -7.08 44.31 -3.12
N TYR A 329 -8.08 45.07 -3.57
CA TYR A 329 -9.34 45.24 -2.84
C TYR A 329 -10.09 43.91 -2.74
N THR A 330 -10.48 43.55 -1.52
CA THR A 330 -11.26 42.36 -1.18
C THR A 330 -12.17 42.70 -0.01
N THR A 331 -13.27 41.97 0.15
CA THR A 331 -14.11 42.06 1.35
C THR A 331 -14.00 40.77 2.18
N PRO A 332 -14.04 40.86 3.53
CA PRO A 332 -14.09 39.67 4.39
C PRO A 332 -15.22 38.71 4.03
N GLU A 333 -16.34 39.23 3.54
CA GLU A 333 -17.50 38.44 3.13
C GLU A 333 -17.23 37.65 1.84
N ALA A 334 -16.58 38.26 0.85
CA ALA A 334 -16.26 37.60 -0.42
C ALA A 334 -15.18 36.53 -0.24
N THR A 335 -14.13 36.81 0.56
CA THR A 335 -13.10 35.82 0.87
C THR A 335 -13.67 34.66 1.67
N ALA A 336 -14.49 34.93 2.69
CA ALA A 336 -15.15 33.88 3.47
C ALA A 336 -16.09 33.01 2.62
N ALA A 337 -16.79 33.58 1.65
CA ALA A 337 -17.66 32.83 0.75
C ALA A 337 -16.86 31.91 -0.20
N GLU A 338 -15.74 32.39 -0.74
CA GLU A 338 -14.84 31.61 -1.60
C GLU A 338 -14.19 30.45 -0.82
N GLU A 339 -13.71 30.73 0.40
CA GLU A 339 -13.16 29.73 1.31
C GLU A 339 -14.21 28.68 1.70
N ALA A 340 -15.45 29.09 1.97
CA ALA A 340 -16.55 28.17 2.30
C ALA A 340 -16.86 27.20 1.16
N VAL A 341 -16.95 27.69 -0.09
CA VAL A 341 -17.16 26.84 -1.27
C VAL A 341 -15.98 25.89 -1.48
N THR A 342 -14.74 26.40 -1.38
CA THR A 342 -13.52 25.60 -1.57
C THR A 342 -13.41 24.51 -0.51
N SER A 343 -13.65 24.85 0.75
CA SER A 343 -13.65 23.90 1.87
C SER A 343 -14.71 22.81 1.69
N ARG A 344 -15.94 23.17 1.30
CA ARG A 344 -17.02 22.20 1.06
C ARG A 344 -16.72 21.28 -0.13
N ARG A 345 -16.15 21.79 -1.24
CA ARG A 345 -15.73 20.96 -2.39
C ARG A 345 -14.63 19.97 -2.02
N ASN A 346 -13.62 20.42 -1.29
CA ASN A 346 -12.55 19.55 -0.82
C ASN A 346 -13.11 18.45 0.08
N ARG A 347 -14.01 18.81 1.00
CA ARG A 347 -14.66 17.83 1.87
C ARG A 347 -15.52 16.84 1.09
N LEU A 348 -16.26 17.29 0.07
CA LEU A 348 -17.04 16.42 -0.80
C LEU A 348 -16.13 15.38 -1.47
N ALA A 349 -15.02 15.82 -2.06
CA ALA A 349 -14.07 14.93 -2.73
C ALA A 349 -13.46 13.89 -1.77
N GLU A 350 -13.14 14.28 -0.53
CA GLU A 350 -12.67 13.35 0.50
C GLU A 350 -13.71 12.30 0.87
N VAL A 351 -14.97 12.73 1.09
CA VAL A 351 -16.07 11.83 1.47
C VAL A 351 -16.45 10.90 0.31
N GLU A 352 -16.48 11.40 -0.92
CA GLU A 352 -16.74 10.58 -2.11
C GLU A 352 -15.68 9.50 -2.30
N LYS A 353 -14.40 9.87 -2.16
CA LYS A 353 -13.29 8.91 -2.22
C LYS A 353 -13.40 7.84 -1.12
N ALA A 354 -13.72 8.25 0.11
CA ALA A 354 -13.89 7.31 1.23
C ALA A 354 -15.05 6.32 1.00
N ILE A 355 -16.17 6.79 0.43
CA ILE A 355 -17.31 5.94 0.08
C ILE A 355 -16.91 4.93 -1.01
N GLU A 356 -16.23 5.37 -2.06
CA GLU A 356 -15.78 4.50 -3.15
C GLU A 356 -14.84 3.39 -2.64
N GLU A 357 -13.86 3.76 -1.82
CA GLU A 357 -12.92 2.81 -1.20
C GLU A 357 -13.64 1.81 -0.28
N ALA A 358 -14.58 2.29 0.56
CA ALA A 358 -15.35 1.42 1.44
C ALA A 358 -16.27 0.46 0.67
N GLU A 359 -16.96 0.94 -0.36
CA GLU A 359 -17.82 0.10 -1.21
C GLU A 359 -17.01 -0.97 -1.96
N LYS A 360 -15.81 -0.61 -2.45
CA LYS A 360 -14.91 -1.57 -3.09
C LYS A 360 -14.53 -2.73 -2.17
N VAL A 361 -14.22 -2.42 -0.90
CA VAL A 361 -13.87 -3.45 0.11
C VAL A 361 -15.09 -4.32 0.45
N LEU A 362 -16.25 -3.71 0.64
CA LEU A 362 -17.47 -4.41 1.04
C LEU A 362 -18.11 -5.26 -0.07
N ASN A 363 -17.71 -5.09 -1.33
CA ASN A 363 -18.24 -5.88 -2.45
C ASN A 363 -17.66 -7.30 -2.52
N SER A 364 -16.63 -7.62 -1.71
CA SER A 364 -16.05 -8.96 -1.60
C SER A 364 -16.69 -9.75 -0.46
N THR A 365 -17.27 -10.91 -0.74
CA THR A 365 -17.90 -11.78 0.27
C THR A 365 -16.89 -12.62 1.06
N THR A 366 -15.65 -12.75 0.59
CA THR A 366 -14.60 -13.57 1.21
C THR A 366 -13.33 -12.73 1.40
N PRO A 367 -12.73 -12.75 2.61
CA PRO A 367 -11.43 -12.12 2.83
C PRO A 367 -10.39 -12.62 1.84
N THR A 368 -9.82 -11.71 1.07
CA THR A 368 -8.75 -11.98 0.12
C THR A 368 -7.43 -12.25 0.84
N THR A 369 -6.49 -12.92 0.18
CA THR A 369 -5.13 -13.14 0.73
C THR A 369 -4.45 -11.81 1.06
N GLU A 370 -4.62 -10.78 0.22
CA GLU A 370 -4.07 -9.46 0.51
C GLU A 370 -4.67 -8.87 1.80
N GLU A 371 -5.99 -8.93 1.99
CA GLU A 371 -6.62 -8.44 3.24
C GLU A 371 -6.11 -9.18 4.47
N LEU A 372 -5.88 -10.50 4.37
CA LEU A 372 -5.25 -11.25 5.45
C LEU A 372 -3.83 -10.74 5.72
N LEU A 373 -3.01 -10.53 4.69
CA LEU A 373 -1.67 -9.97 4.85
C LEU A 373 -1.72 -8.56 5.48
N ARG A 374 -2.70 -7.73 5.12
CA ARG A 374 -2.90 -6.38 5.69
C ARG A 374 -3.16 -6.38 7.19
N THR A 375 -3.66 -7.48 7.77
CA THR A 375 -3.73 -7.61 9.24
C THR A 375 -2.36 -7.58 9.91
N LEU A 376 -1.27 -7.77 9.16
CA LEU A 376 0.10 -7.67 9.65
C LEU A 376 0.68 -6.26 9.50
N GLU A 377 -0.03 -5.33 8.87
CA GLU A 377 0.48 -3.98 8.60
C GLU A 377 0.95 -3.28 9.89
N GLY A 378 2.20 -2.80 9.86
CA GLY A 378 2.84 -2.16 11.01
C GLY A 378 3.30 -3.10 12.13
N LYS A 379 3.04 -4.43 12.06
CA LYS A 379 3.62 -5.41 12.98
C LYS A 379 5.08 -5.66 12.64
N THR A 380 5.91 -5.83 13.68
CA THR A 380 7.36 -5.99 13.56
C THR A 380 7.81 -7.41 13.86
N PHE A 381 8.70 -7.95 13.03
CA PHE A 381 9.25 -9.30 13.11
C PHE A 381 10.77 -9.24 12.99
N THR A 382 11.46 -10.06 13.79
CA THR A 382 12.93 -10.02 13.88
C THR A 382 13.55 -11.38 13.61
N ILE A 383 14.72 -11.39 12.95
CA ILE A 383 15.56 -12.58 12.81
C ILE A 383 17.03 -12.21 13.03
N ASP A 384 17.74 -13.02 13.82
CA ASP A 384 19.18 -12.88 14.01
C ASP A 384 19.92 -13.60 12.88
N PHE A 385 20.87 -12.91 12.24
CA PHE A 385 21.76 -13.52 11.26
C PHE A 385 23.16 -12.92 11.36
N ARG A 386 24.15 -13.78 11.58
CA ARG A 386 25.53 -13.39 11.92
C ARG A 386 25.53 -12.46 13.16
N ASP A 387 26.11 -11.28 13.05
CA ASP A 387 26.24 -10.30 14.13
C ASP A 387 25.14 -9.24 14.14
N HIS A 388 24.08 -9.43 13.34
CA HIS A 388 23.01 -8.46 13.16
C HIS A 388 21.63 -9.06 13.43
N THR A 389 20.71 -8.20 13.86
CA THR A 389 19.29 -8.50 13.98
C THR A 389 18.55 -7.75 12.88
N PHE A 390 17.86 -8.47 12.01
CA PHE A 390 17.06 -7.88 10.93
C PHE A 390 15.64 -7.69 11.43
N GLU A 391 15.15 -6.46 11.33
CA GLU A 391 13.85 -6.03 11.83
C GLU A 391 12.97 -5.63 10.64
N LEU A 392 11.96 -6.45 10.36
CA LEU A 392 10.95 -6.22 9.34
C LEU A 392 9.70 -5.62 10.00
N THR A 393 9.31 -4.42 9.60
CA THR A 393 7.97 -3.89 9.89
C THR A 393 7.11 -4.01 8.63
N MET A 394 6.13 -4.90 8.68
CA MET A 394 5.29 -5.26 7.52
C MET A 394 4.62 -4.03 6.91
N PHE A 395 4.71 -3.92 5.57
CA PHE A 395 4.22 -2.80 4.76
C PHE A 395 4.83 -1.42 5.07
N LYS A 396 5.94 -1.37 5.83
CA LYS A 396 6.63 -0.11 6.14
C LYS A 396 8.09 -0.13 5.72
N GLU A 397 8.94 -0.81 6.47
CA GLU A 397 10.39 -0.74 6.28
C GLU A 397 11.14 -1.87 6.97
N ILE A 398 12.40 -2.05 6.59
CA ILE A 398 13.31 -3.06 7.10
C ILE A 398 14.61 -2.41 7.57
N PHE A 399 15.04 -2.73 8.78
CA PHE A 399 16.32 -2.30 9.32
C PHE A 399 17.25 -3.48 9.58
N GLN A 400 18.54 -3.24 9.38
CA GLN A 400 19.59 -4.05 9.98
C GLN A 400 20.00 -3.38 11.29
N ARG A 401 19.82 -4.07 12.41
CA ARG A 401 20.22 -3.62 13.74
C ARG A 401 21.47 -4.38 14.19
N ASP A 402 22.23 -3.78 15.09
CA ASP A 402 23.22 -4.54 15.84
C ASP A 402 22.52 -5.51 16.80
N ARG A 403 23.15 -6.65 17.06
CA ARG A 403 22.54 -7.69 17.88
C ARG A 403 22.20 -7.17 19.28
N GLY A 404 20.92 -7.25 19.65
CA GLY A 404 20.40 -6.78 20.94
C GLY A 404 20.11 -5.27 21.01
N ALA A 405 20.31 -4.51 19.92
CA ALA A 405 19.91 -3.12 19.84
C ALA A 405 18.41 -2.99 19.51
N THR A 406 17.72 -2.04 20.15
CA THR A 406 16.30 -1.73 19.90
C THR A 406 16.11 -0.55 18.94
N GLY A 407 17.18 -0.07 18.30
CA GLY A 407 17.15 1.08 17.39
C GLY A 407 18.52 1.38 16.78
N GLY A 408 18.54 2.24 15.75
CA GLY A 408 19.76 2.56 14.99
C GLY A 408 20.14 1.50 13.96
N GLY A 409 21.13 1.77 13.12
CA GLY A 409 21.55 0.84 12.05
C GLY A 409 20.94 1.15 10.67
N PRO A 410 21.50 0.56 9.61
CA PRO A 410 21.16 0.95 8.24
C PRO A 410 19.76 0.47 7.83
N LEU A 411 19.03 1.38 7.17
CA LEU A 411 17.77 1.06 6.48
C LEU A 411 18.08 0.16 5.28
N ILE A 412 17.47 -1.02 5.23
CA ILE A 412 17.60 -1.94 4.11
C ILE A 412 16.64 -1.57 2.99
N GLY A 413 15.40 -1.20 3.32
CA GLY A 413 14.41 -0.83 2.31
C GLY A 413 13.09 -0.40 2.92
N LYS A 414 12.33 0.36 2.16
CA LYS A 414 10.95 0.75 2.44
C LYS A 414 10.01 -0.06 1.56
N TRP A 415 8.84 -0.38 2.08
CA TRP A 415 7.80 -1.06 1.33
C TRP A 415 7.51 -0.31 0.03
N LYS A 416 7.56 -1.04 -1.09
CA LYS A 416 7.31 -0.50 -2.44
C LYS A 416 6.02 -1.08 -3.01
N SER A 417 5.99 -2.39 -3.18
CA SER A 417 4.87 -3.12 -3.77
C SER A 417 5.06 -4.63 -3.60
N PHE A 418 4.03 -5.39 -3.94
CA PHE A 418 4.22 -6.79 -4.32
C PHE A 418 4.99 -6.89 -5.64
N ALA A 419 5.59 -8.05 -5.91
CA ALA A 419 6.25 -8.29 -7.19
C ALA A 419 5.23 -8.31 -8.32
N GLU A 420 5.67 -7.95 -9.53
CA GLU A 420 4.86 -8.10 -10.74
C GLU A 420 4.76 -9.59 -11.08
N ASN A 421 3.56 -10.08 -11.40
CA ASN A 421 3.42 -11.45 -11.86
C ASN A 421 3.80 -11.59 -13.35
N THR A 422 4.02 -12.82 -13.80
CA THR A 422 4.40 -13.13 -15.20
C THR A 422 3.35 -12.72 -16.24
N TYR A 423 2.13 -12.37 -15.80
CA TYR A 423 1.01 -11.91 -16.62
C TYR A 423 0.78 -10.39 -16.53
N ALA A 424 1.66 -9.63 -15.87
CA ALA A 424 1.52 -8.17 -15.68
C ALA A 424 1.42 -7.39 -17.00
N MET A 425 1.84 -7.98 -18.13
CA MET A 425 1.64 -7.40 -19.47
C MET A 425 0.17 -7.36 -19.94
N TRP A 426 -0.70 -8.20 -19.36
CA TRP A 426 -2.10 -8.37 -19.80
C TRP A 426 -3.14 -7.95 -18.77
N ALA A 427 -2.74 -7.72 -17.53
CA ALA A 427 -3.63 -7.22 -16.47
C ALA A 427 -2.89 -6.18 -15.63
N LYS A 428 -3.40 -4.95 -15.62
CA LYS A 428 -2.75 -3.76 -15.06
C LYS A 428 -2.54 -3.77 -13.53
N ASP A 429 -3.03 -4.79 -12.83
CA ASP A 429 -2.94 -4.92 -11.37
C ASP A 429 -2.62 -6.38 -10.94
N ALA A 430 -1.94 -7.12 -11.82
CA ALA A 430 -1.64 -8.53 -11.61
C ALA A 430 -0.34 -8.68 -10.81
N TYR A 431 -0.46 -8.66 -9.48
CA TYR A 431 0.67 -8.82 -8.57
C TYR A 431 0.85 -10.27 -8.11
N ASP A 432 2.10 -10.64 -7.83
CA ASP A 432 2.44 -11.87 -7.13
C ASP A 432 2.47 -11.60 -5.62
N LEU A 433 1.37 -11.97 -4.95
CA LEU A 433 1.22 -11.82 -3.49
C LEU A 433 2.20 -12.69 -2.70
N SER A 434 2.92 -13.62 -3.32
CA SER A 434 3.95 -14.42 -2.65
C SER A 434 5.28 -13.69 -2.51
N GLN A 435 5.45 -12.51 -3.10
CA GLN A 435 6.70 -11.76 -3.04
C GLN A 435 6.49 -10.28 -2.73
N MET A 436 7.07 -9.82 -1.62
CA MET A 436 7.06 -8.43 -1.19
C MET A 436 8.40 -7.75 -1.51
N ILE A 437 8.34 -6.57 -2.12
CA ILE A 437 9.53 -5.80 -2.53
C ILE A 437 9.72 -4.59 -1.61
N TYR A 438 10.91 -4.51 -1.01
CA TYR A 438 11.36 -3.38 -0.21
C TYR A 438 12.57 -2.73 -0.90
N ASP A 439 12.48 -1.44 -1.20
CA ASP A 439 13.44 -0.72 -2.03
C ASP A 439 13.78 0.64 -1.42
N ASN A 440 14.66 1.42 -2.07
CA ASN A 440 15.05 2.76 -1.61
C ASN A 440 15.59 2.77 -0.17
N GLY A 441 16.38 1.76 0.18
CA GLY A 441 17.12 1.72 1.44
C GLY A 441 18.27 2.72 1.50
N MET A 442 19.08 2.65 2.54
CA MET A 442 20.29 3.45 2.65
C MET A 442 21.29 3.06 1.56
N ARG A 443 21.95 4.05 0.96
CA ARG A 443 22.97 3.84 -0.08
C ARG A 443 24.12 2.98 0.45
N CYS A 444 24.50 1.98 -0.34
CA CYS A 444 25.62 1.10 -0.10
C CYS A 444 26.92 1.70 -0.67
N TRP A 445 28.07 1.22 -0.21
CA TRP A 445 29.38 1.70 -0.66
C TRP A 445 29.64 1.47 -2.15
N ASN A 446 29.01 0.45 -2.74
CA ASN A 446 29.06 0.14 -4.17
C ASN A 446 28.17 1.08 -5.02
N GLY A 447 27.52 2.06 -4.41
CA GLY A 447 26.65 3.02 -5.07
C GLY A 447 25.20 2.58 -5.27
N VAL A 448 24.85 1.32 -4.99
CA VAL A 448 23.49 0.78 -5.10
C VAL A 448 22.70 1.09 -3.83
N TYR A 449 21.40 1.36 -3.94
CA TYR A 449 20.53 1.44 -2.77
C TYR A 449 20.25 0.05 -2.24
N ARG A 450 20.31 -0.13 -0.92
CA ARG A 450 19.91 -1.40 -0.31
C ARG A 450 18.45 -1.71 -0.69
N LYS A 451 18.18 -2.99 -0.89
CA LYS A 451 16.84 -3.52 -1.14
C LYS A 451 16.71 -4.94 -0.62
N ALA A 452 15.48 -5.37 -0.36
CA ALA A 452 15.18 -6.72 0.07
C ALA A 452 13.93 -7.27 -0.61
N ASP A 453 13.99 -8.54 -0.98
CA ASP A 453 12.87 -9.31 -1.49
C ASP A 453 12.44 -10.31 -0.41
N ILE A 454 11.16 -10.27 -0.01
CA ILE A 454 10.61 -11.19 0.98
C ILE A 454 9.67 -12.17 0.29
N GLN A 455 9.99 -13.46 0.39
CA GLN A 455 9.13 -14.55 -0.07
C GLN A 455 8.18 -14.95 1.06
N LEU A 456 6.88 -14.89 0.78
CA LEU A 456 5.82 -15.30 1.67
C LEU A 456 5.48 -16.76 1.40
N VAL A 457 5.58 -17.60 2.42
CA VAL A 457 5.29 -19.04 2.34
C VAL A 457 4.26 -19.45 3.38
N CYS A 458 3.49 -20.50 3.09
CA CYS A 458 2.59 -21.09 4.06
C CYS A 458 3.39 -21.58 5.28
N GLY A 459 2.94 -21.18 6.48
CA GLY A 459 3.54 -21.62 7.73
C GLY A 459 2.58 -21.51 8.89
N SER A 460 2.96 -22.13 10.01
CA SER A 460 2.09 -22.21 11.20
C SER A 460 1.99 -20.91 12.01
N GLU A 461 2.89 -19.96 11.78
CA GLU A 461 3.06 -18.73 12.56
C GLU A 461 3.50 -17.59 11.63
N ASN A 462 3.30 -16.33 12.05
CA ASN A 462 3.83 -15.16 11.35
C ASN A 462 5.26 -14.89 11.84
N LYS A 463 6.28 -15.24 11.05
CA LYS A 463 7.68 -15.03 11.44
C LYS A 463 8.64 -15.06 10.25
N LEU A 464 9.77 -14.38 10.41
CA LEU A 464 10.93 -14.56 9.54
C LEU A 464 11.61 -15.89 9.88
N THR A 465 11.86 -16.71 8.86
CA THR A 465 12.49 -18.02 9.02
C THR A 465 13.85 -18.12 8.36
N HIS A 466 14.06 -17.34 7.31
CA HIS A 466 15.33 -17.35 6.59
C HIS A 466 15.70 -15.94 6.13
N ILE A 467 17.01 -15.70 6.09
CA ILE A 467 17.61 -14.51 5.50
C ILE A 467 18.96 -14.88 4.88
N GLU A 468 19.19 -14.33 3.69
CA GLU A 468 20.46 -14.39 3.00
C GLU A 468 20.78 -13.06 2.31
N GLU A 469 22.07 -12.80 2.10
CA GLU A 469 22.58 -11.68 1.32
C GLU A 469 23.31 -12.26 0.09
N PRO A 470 22.58 -12.66 -0.98
CA PRO A 470 23.18 -13.30 -2.15
C PRO A 470 24.15 -12.37 -2.89
N ILE A 471 23.86 -11.07 -2.87
CA ILE A 471 24.71 -10.01 -3.44
C ILE A 471 24.79 -8.90 -2.41
N MET A 472 25.95 -8.27 -2.26
CA MET A 472 26.13 -7.18 -1.30
C MET A 472 25.02 -6.12 -1.44
N CYS A 473 24.39 -5.79 -0.31
CA CYS A 473 23.29 -4.84 -0.19
C CYS A 473 21.98 -5.25 -0.89
N ILE A 474 21.85 -6.52 -1.31
CA ILE A 474 20.60 -7.12 -1.80
C ILE A 474 20.30 -8.32 -0.91
N TYR A 475 19.17 -8.26 -0.21
CA TYR A 475 18.77 -9.28 0.74
C TYR A 475 17.59 -10.10 0.20
N ARG A 476 17.56 -11.38 0.53
CA ARG A 476 16.39 -12.24 0.34
C ARG A 476 15.97 -12.79 1.69
N MET A 477 14.69 -12.69 2.00
CA MET A 477 14.11 -13.19 3.25
C MET A 477 12.97 -14.14 2.94
N VAL A 478 12.74 -15.11 3.82
CA VAL A 478 11.54 -15.96 3.80
C VAL A 478 10.72 -15.66 5.05
N PHE A 479 9.45 -15.36 4.84
CA PHE A 479 8.48 -15.08 5.88
C PHE A 479 7.37 -16.12 5.83
N GLU A 480 7.26 -16.90 6.89
CA GLU A 480 6.15 -17.82 7.09
C GLU A 480 4.91 -17.04 7.54
N THR A 481 3.77 -17.33 6.93
CA THR A 481 2.49 -16.81 7.37
C THR A 481 1.33 -17.76 7.05
N PRO A 482 0.39 -17.94 7.98
CA PRO A 482 -0.86 -18.66 7.71
C PRO A 482 -1.72 -18.03 6.61
N ALA A 483 -1.50 -16.76 6.27
CA ALA A 483 -2.22 -16.08 5.19
C ALA A 483 -1.96 -16.72 3.82
N MET A 484 -0.79 -17.34 3.63
CA MET A 484 -0.39 -18.00 2.38
C MET A 484 -0.76 -19.49 2.32
N CYS A 485 -1.32 -20.05 3.38
CA CYS A 485 -1.79 -21.44 3.36
C CYS A 485 -3.12 -21.52 2.62
N ASP A 486 -3.35 -22.61 1.89
CA ASP A 486 -4.65 -22.90 1.30
C ASP A 486 -5.71 -23.16 2.40
N ASP A 487 -6.99 -23.08 2.02
CA ASP A 487 -8.15 -23.30 2.91
C ASP A 487 -8.49 -24.78 3.14
#